data_AF-A0A224X9X9-F1
#
_entry.id   AF-A0A224X9X9-F1
#
_cell.length_a   1.000
_cell.length_b   1.000
_cell.length_c   1.000
_cell.angle_alpha   90.00
_cell.angle_beta   90.00
_cell.angle_gamma   90.00
#
_symmetry.space_group_name_H-M   'P 1'
#
loop_
_entity.id
_entity.type
_entity.pdbx_description
1 polymer ?
#
loop_
_entity_poly.entity_id
_entity_poly.type
_entity_poly.pdbx_seq_one_letter_code
_entity_poly.pdbx_strand_id
1 'polypeptide(L)'
;MGYVGLILNICIVLSGQVYMAESLSLEMSVHCAQRRAISPCTCQYQQLTNRSTIFISVTCERMISFHQVITALQNKFDTNVDISLKISHSILDDLPQLSFQQLGLSIQQLKLHFDNLSDLPESVFSGLGRTESFSLADNAFTVVPQQALNFMPNIKVLDLSHGHILNVTTADFHGLNFVHTLLINNNNVSLLEMYCLPSTLVKLHIGMNEIKDLNGTLRELTYLQWLYVKWNQLVNLDGELPQANPNTKMLLLDAAYNLITKLPQELKFYRALEVLSMEFNHITTLDRILSRSKQLKVLNFTHNKISILNENDFADLEYLEDLYLGYNNIVTLNNSLLPLISLRILNLSYNQIQEFSLQQLRGLTKLQLVDLSHNKINKLSGRMQNSVQLVTRIDELWLQFNDLQALNGSLMGLTGLRTLNLSHNIIERISPDDLIGLDDLEILDISHNHIITLEETSKAVLPKLEELKASYNLLSHLEKDFHGLPRLCWADLSYNRIESISIALGKYTQCIVHSVHKPLRIYLQGNMEVCRLSDVITNLQAQNNTEFYTPSNEECTANLAKQSQIAVLSSANIA
;
A
#
# COMPACT_ATOMS: atom_id res chain seq x y z
N MET A 1 -17.61 2.28 9.43
CA MET A 1 -16.50 2.65 10.34
C MET A 1 -15.22 2.36 9.58
N GLY A 2 -14.44 3.41 9.33
CA GLY A 2 -13.42 3.45 8.29
C GLY A 2 -12.21 2.56 8.57
N TYR A 3 -11.81 1.80 7.55
CA TYR A 3 -10.47 1.24 7.45
C TYR A 3 -9.83 1.79 6.17
N VAL A 4 -8.64 2.33 6.36
CA VAL A 4 -7.76 2.91 5.35
C VAL A 4 -7.35 1.78 4.41
N GLY A 5 -8.01 1.70 3.26
CA GLY A 5 -7.52 0.88 2.15
C GLY A 5 -6.24 1.51 1.63
N LEU A 6 -5.10 0.88 1.91
CA LEU A 6 -3.87 1.14 1.16
C LEU A 6 -4.17 0.78 -0.30
N ILE A 7 -4.47 1.80 -1.10
CA ILE A 7 -4.44 1.69 -2.56
C ILE A 7 -2.97 1.37 -2.90
N LEU A 8 -2.70 0.14 -3.32
CA LEU A 8 -1.48 -0.20 -4.07
C LEU A 8 -1.50 0.62 -5.38
N ASN A 9 -1.10 1.88 -5.29
CA ASN A 9 -0.67 2.67 -6.43
C ASN A 9 0.74 2.20 -6.79
N ILE A 10 0.82 1.07 -7.49
CA ILE A 10 2.06 0.66 -8.15
C ILE A 10 2.25 1.60 -9.35
N CYS A 11 2.82 2.77 -9.10
CA CYS A 11 3.49 3.56 -10.14
C CYS A 11 4.88 2.94 -10.36
N ILE A 12 5.03 2.17 -11.44
CA ILE A 12 6.35 1.80 -11.95
C ILE A 12 6.97 3.07 -12.55
N VAL A 13 7.79 3.76 -11.76
CA VAL A 13 8.64 4.86 -12.24
C VAL A 13 9.85 4.23 -12.93
N LEU A 14 9.84 4.20 -14.27
CA LEU A 14 11.02 3.89 -15.08
C LEU A 14 11.84 5.18 -15.26
N SER A 15 13.03 5.19 -14.65
CA SER A 15 14.24 5.99 -14.92
C SER A 15 14.08 7.29 -15.74
N GLY A 16 14.18 8.43 -15.05
CA GLY A 16 14.36 9.74 -15.68
C GLY A 16 15.80 9.99 -16.12
N GLN A 17 16.02 10.09 -17.43
CA GLN A 17 17.10 10.90 -17.99
C GLN A 17 16.47 12.06 -18.77
N VAL A 18 16.78 13.28 -18.35
CA VAL A 18 16.37 14.50 -19.05
C VAL A 18 17.36 14.74 -20.19
N TYR A 19 16.94 14.52 -21.43
CA TYR A 19 17.62 15.08 -22.60
C TYR A 19 16.92 16.37 -23.00
N MET A 20 17.65 17.48 -22.95
CA MET A 20 17.26 18.73 -23.60
C MET A 20 17.40 18.53 -25.10
N ALA A 21 16.28 18.46 -25.83
CA ALA A 21 16.30 18.44 -27.28
C ALA A 21 15.99 19.85 -27.82
N GLU A 22 16.92 20.34 -28.63
CA GLU A 22 16.91 21.62 -29.31
C GLU A 22 15.73 21.80 -30.25
N SER A 23 15.39 23.07 -30.44
CA SER A 23 14.36 23.61 -31.33
C SER A 23 14.40 23.04 -32.75
N LEU A 24 13.29 22.41 -33.16
CA LEU A 24 12.92 22.23 -34.56
C LEU A 24 11.52 22.84 -34.77
N SER A 25 11.54 24.11 -35.15
CA SER A 25 10.39 24.83 -35.70
C SER A 25 10.24 24.45 -37.17
N LEU A 26 9.19 23.71 -37.55
CA LEU A 26 8.62 23.71 -38.90
C LEU A 26 7.23 23.04 -38.87
N GLU A 27 6.20 23.85 -39.11
CA GLU A 27 4.81 23.48 -39.45
C GLU A 27 4.01 22.64 -38.44
N MET A 28 3.84 23.14 -37.20
CA MET A 28 2.67 22.75 -36.40
C MET A 28 1.43 23.34 -37.07
N SER A 29 0.70 22.50 -37.82
CA SER A 29 -0.50 22.86 -38.56
C SER A 29 -1.54 23.54 -37.67
N VAL A 30 -2.36 24.38 -38.30
CA VAL A 30 -3.37 25.26 -37.68
C VAL A 30 -4.53 24.49 -37.01
N HIS A 31 -4.50 23.14 -36.97
CA HIS A 31 -5.65 22.30 -36.58
C HIS A 31 -6.24 22.60 -35.20
N CYS A 32 -5.43 22.92 -34.19
CA CYS A 32 -5.92 23.29 -32.86
C CYS A 32 -5.96 24.81 -32.58
N ALA A 33 -5.89 25.68 -33.60
CA ALA A 33 -5.83 27.14 -33.39
C ALA A 33 -7.16 27.76 -32.90
N GLN A 34 -7.06 28.48 -31.78
CA GLN A 34 -8.07 29.21 -30.97
C GLN A 34 -9.40 28.50 -30.62
N ARG A 35 -9.58 28.23 -29.31
CA ARG A 35 -10.76 27.60 -28.64
C ARG A 35 -12.14 28.08 -29.11
N ARG A 36 -12.27 29.29 -29.68
CA ARG A 36 -13.55 29.80 -30.21
C ARG A 36 -14.04 29.03 -31.44
N ALA A 37 -13.17 28.39 -32.22
CA ALA A 37 -13.53 27.78 -33.51
C ALA A 37 -14.09 26.34 -33.43
N ILE A 38 -13.88 25.65 -32.29
CA ILE A 38 -14.25 24.23 -32.07
C ILE A 38 -15.16 24.08 -30.83
N SER A 39 -15.52 25.20 -30.16
CA SER A 39 -16.45 25.21 -29.03
C SER A 39 -17.79 24.55 -29.42
N PRO A 40 -18.35 23.65 -28.61
CA PRO A 40 -18.01 23.35 -27.20
C PRO A 40 -16.87 22.33 -26.98
N CYS A 41 -16.27 21.79 -28.04
CA CYS A 41 -15.14 20.87 -27.93
C CYS A 41 -13.80 21.60 -27.79
N THR A 42 -12.80 20.89 -27.28
CA THR A 42 -11.43 21.35 -27.09
C THR A 42 -10.45 20.49 -27.87
N CYS A 43 -9.33 21.08 -28.32
CA CYS A 43 -8.31 20.43 -29.15
C CYS A 43 -6.94 20.66 -28.53
N GLN A 44 -6.13 19.61 -28.43
CA GLN A 44 -4.75 19.66 -27.95
C GLN A 44 -3.87 18.67 -28.69
N TYR A 45 -2.58 18.98 -28.82
CA TYR A 45 -1.58 18.02 -29.28
C TYR A 45 -1.18 17.11 -28.13
N GLN A 46 -1.23 15.80 -28.35
CA GLN A 46 -0.79 14.83 -27.38
C GLN A 46 0.37 14.01 -27.97
N GLN A 47 1.49 14.02 -27.26
CA GLN A 47 2.63 13.16 -27.54
C GLN A 47 2.54 11.94 -26.61
N LEU A 48 2.55 10.73 -27.17
CA LEU A 48 2.74 9.54 -26.35
C LEU A 48 4.20 9.45 -25.92
N THR A 49 4.42 9.29 -24.62
CA THR A 49 5.69 8.80 -24.09
C THR A 49 6.06 7.49 -24.81
N ASN A 50 7.18 7.50 -25.53
CA ASN A 50 7.77 6.41 -26.34
C ASN A 50 7.34 6.24 -27.81
N ARG A 51 6.60 7.18 -28.43
CA ARG A 51 6.49 7.24 -29.90
C ARG A 51 6.72 8.66 -30.43
N SER A 52 7.35 8.77 -31.60
CA SER A 52 7.49 10.02 -32.37
C SER A 52 6.18 10.45 -33.05
N THR A 53 5.06 9.76 -32.79
CA THR A 53 3.75 10.08 -33.33
C THR A 53 3.02 11.07 -32.42
N ILE A 54 2.80 12.28 -32.92
CA ILE A 54 1.94 13.30 -32.30
C ILE A 54 0.54 13.08 -32.88
N PHE A 55 -0.47 12.93 -32.03
CA PHE A 55 -1.87 12.92 -32.48
C PHE A 55 -2.66 14.05 -31.86
N ILE A 56 -3.74 14.41 -32.54
CA ILE A 56 -4.64 15.47 -32.11
C ILE A 56 -5.69 14.86 -31.20
N SER A 57 -5.70 15.30 -29.95
CA SER A 57 -6.72 14.94 -28.97
C SER A 57 -7.83 15.98 -29.01
N VAL A 58 -9.04 15.51 -29.31
CA VAL A 58 -10.27 16.30 -29.32
C VAL A 58 -11.17 15.81 -28.20
N THR A 59 -11.60 16.71 -27.33
CA THR A 59 -12.48 16.39 -26.19
C THR A 59 -13.74 17.24 -26.25
N CYS A 60 -14.88 16.56 -26.33
CA CYS A 60 -16.22 17.14 -26.25
C CYS A 60 -16.87 16.69 -24.94
N GLU A 61 -17.34 17.63 -24.12
CA GLU A 61 -17.96 17.33 -22.83
C GLU A 61 -19.31 18.02 -22.70
N ARG A 62 -20.27 17.36 -22.06
CA ARG A 62 -21.63 17.90 -21.83
C ARG A 62 -22.34 18.29 -23.13
N MET A 63 -22.18 17.47 -24.15
CA MET A 63 -22.90 17.64 -25.42
C MET A 63 -24.37 17.29 -25.19
N ILE A 64 -25.27 18.04 -25.83
CA ILE A 64 -26.72 17.80 -25.73
C ILE A 64 -27.26 16.91 -26.86
N SER A 65 -26.44 16.63 -27.87
CA SER A 65 -26.71 15.70 -28.96
C SER A 65 -25.43 15.34 -29.71
N PHE A 66 -25.43 14.22 -30.43
CA PHE A 66 -24.37 13.84 -31.35
C PHE A 66 -24.33 14.76 -32.59
N HIS A 67 -25.47 15.29 -33.04
CA HIS A 67 -25.50 16.30 -34.10
C HIS A 67 -24.71 17.57 -33.73
N GLN A 68 -24.68 17.95 -32.44
CA GLN A 68 -23.85 19.05 -31.96
C GLN A 68 -22.35 18.74 -32.11
N VAL A 69 -21.95 17.48 -31.86
CA VAL A 69 -20.57 17.01 -32.08
C VAL A 69 -20.22 17.09 -33.56
N ILE A 70 -21.11 16.62 -34.45
CA ILE A 70 -20.91 16.72 -35.90
C ILE A 70 -20.72 18.17 -36.31
N THR A 71 -21.63 19.06 -35.91
CA THR A 71 -21.57 20.48 -36.26
C THR A 71 -20.29 21.15 -35.75
N ALA A 72 -19.79 20.74 -34.58
CA ALA A 72 -18.56 21.30 -34.01
C ALA A 72 -17.29 20.84 -34.73
N LEU A 73 -17.25 19.59 -35.21
CA LEU A 73 -16.01 18.94 -35.70
C LEU A 73 -15.93 18.77 -37.21
N GLN A 74 -17.06 18.79 -37.93
CA GLN A 74 -17.10 18.55 -39.36
C GLN A 74 -16.24 19.58 -40.11
N ASN A 75 -15.39 19.11 -41.02
CA ASN A 75 -14.46 19.92 -41.82
C ASN A 75 -13.45 20.76 -41.01
N LYS A 76 -13.17 20.41 -39.75
CA LYS A 76 -12.17 21.10 -38.91
C LYS A 76 -10.76 20.52 -38.99
N PHE A 77 -10.65 19.27 -39.43
CA PHE A 77 -9.39 18.53 -39.49
C PHE A 77 -9.20 17.95 -40.89
N ASP A 78 -7.95 17.84 -41.32
CA ASP A 78 -7.61 17.17 -42.56
C ASP A 78 -7.82 15.65 -42.42
N THR A 79 -8.18 15.00 -43.51
CA THR A 79 -8.55 13.57 -43.53
C THR A 79 -7.37 12.62 -43.30
N ASN A 80 -6.14 13.12 -43.41
CA ASN A 80 -4.91 12.36 -43.20
C ASN A 80 -4.38 12.43 -41.75
N VAL A 81 -5.05 13.18 -40.87
CA VAL A 81 -4.62 13.36 -39.49
C VAL A 81 -5.35 12.39 -38.57
N ASP A 82 -4.58 11.63 -37.80
CA ASP A 82 -5.13 10.71 -36.81
C ASP A 82 -5.64 11.47 -35.57
N ILE A 83 -6.92 11.24 -35.26
CA ILE A 83 -7.65 11.89 -34.17
C ILE A 83 -7.87 10.92 -33.01
N SER A 84 -7.62 11.40 -31.80
CA SER A 84 -8.10 10.81 -30.55
C SER A 84 -9.32 11.59 -30.09
N LEU A 85 -10.51 11.02 -30.30
CA LEU A 85 -11.79 11.64 -29.97
C LEU A 85 -12.31 11.10 -28.63
N LYS A 86 -12.52 12.01 -27.68
CA LYS A 86 -13.23 11.76 -26.43
C LYS A 86 -14.55 12.52 -26.43
N ILE A 87 -15.65 11.81 -26.24
CA ILE A 87 -16.96 12.38 -25.90
C ILE A 87 -17.28 11.87 -24.50
N SER A 88 -17.69 12.76 -23.61
CA SER A 88 -18.09 12.30 -22.28
C SER A 88 -19.11 13.19 -21.59
N HIS A 89 -19.81 12.61 -20.60
CA HIS A 89 -20.84 13.29 -19.81
C HIS A 89 -21.91 13.95 -20.69
N SER A 90 -22.24 13.34 -21.82
CA SER A 90 -23.12 13.89 -22.86
C SER A 90 -24.43 13.12 -22.94
N ILE A 91 -25.43 13.75 -23.56
CA ILE A 91 -26.72 13.13 -23.89
C ILE A 91 -26.74 12.94 -25.40
N LEU A 92 -26.64 11.70 -25.87
CA LEU A 92 -26.46 11.37 -27.29
C LEU A 92 -27.65 10.58 -27.84
N ASP A 93 -28.88 11.00 -27.50
CA ASP A 93 -30.12 10.30 -27.86
C ASP A 93 -30.37 10.17 -29.37
N ASP A 94 -29.76 11.05 -30.17
CA ASP A 94 -29.81 11.05 -31.64
C ASP A 94 -28.73 10.19 -32.30
N LEU A 95 -27.75 9.68 -31.54
CA LEU A 95 -26.67 8.85 -32.06
C LEU A 95 -27.16 7.62 -32.84
N PRO A 96 -28.21 6.87 -32.41
CA PRO A 96 -28.71 5.72 -33.16
C PRO A 96 -29.15 6.01 -34.60
N GLN A 97 -29.45 7.28 -34.93
CA GLN A 97 -29.89 7.71 -36.26
C GLN A 97 -28.73 8.29 -37.10
N LEU A 98 -27.54 8.40 -36.52
CA LEU A 98 -26.37 9.06 -37.09
C LEU A 98 -25.19 8.08 -37.17
N SER A 99 -24.06 8.54 -37.69
CA SER A 99 -22.85 7.73 -37.82
C SER A 99 -21.57 8.53 -37.63
N PHE A 100 -20.55 7.89 -37.06
CA PHE A 100 -19.20 8.46 -36.96
C PHE A 100 -18.60 8.82 -38.33
N GLN A 101 -19.03 8.16 -39.41
CA GLN A 101 -18.61 8.50 -40.77
C GLN A 101 -18.95 9.97 -41.14
N GLN A 102 -20.03 10.52 -40.59
CA GLN A 102 -20.46 11.90 -40.87
C GLN A 102 -19.51 12.96 -40.29
N LEU A 103 -18.67 12.59 -39.31
CA LEU A 103 -17.64 13.48 -38.79
C LEU A 103 -16.53 13.75 -39.81
N GLY A 104 -16.30 12.82 -40.75
CA GLY A 104 -15.23 12.94 -41.74
C GLY A 104 -13.81 12.88 -41.15
N LEU A 105 -13.63 12.27 -39.97
CA LEU A 105 -12.37 12.20 -39.24
C LEU A 105 -11.69 10.83 -39.39
N SER A 106 -10.35 10.81 -39.44
CA SER A 106 -9.56 9.58 -39.26
C SER A 106 -9.42 9.28 -37.76
N ILE A 107 -10.42 8.60 -37.18
CA ILE A 107 -10.43 8.29 -35.75
C ILE A 107 -9.53 7.08 -35.50
N GLN A 108 -8.45 7.28 -34.76
CA GLN A 108 -7.54 6.22 -34.31
C GLN A 108 -7.83 5.80 -32.87
N GLN A 109 -8.32 6.73 -32.04
CA GLN A 109 -8.77 6.43 -30.68
C GLN A 109 -10.15 7.04 -30.45
N LEU A 110 -11.08 6.25 -29.93
CA LEU A 110 -12.43 6.69 -29.62
C LEU A 110 -12.78 6.32 -28.18
N LYS A 111 -13.23 7.31 -27.40
CA LYS A 111 -13.72 7.13 -26.04
C LYS A 111 -15.09 7.79 -25.91
N LEU A 112 -16.10 7.02 -25.52
CA LEU A 112 -17.44 7.48 -25.19
C LEU A 112 -17.72 7.09 -23.74
N HIS A 113 -17.77 8.04 -22.82
CA HIS A 113 -17.81 7.78 -21.37
C HIS A 113 -18.89 8.58 -20.67
N PHE A 114 -19.64 7.97 -19.75
CA PHE A 114 -20.72 8.66 -19.04
C PHE A 114 -21.76 9.28 -19.98
N ASP A 115 -22.00 8.64 -21.13
CA ASP A 115 -22.91 9.12 -22.16
C ASP A 115 -24.26 8.39 -22.12
N ASN A 116 -24.46 7.56 -21.07
CA ASN A 116 -25.64 6.72 -20.84
C ASN A 116 -26.01 5.86 -22.07
N LEU A 117 -25.00 5.44 -22.84
CA LEU A 117 -25.21 4.67 -24.06
C LEU A 117 -25.62 3.25 -23.72
N SER A 118 -26.57 2.73 -24.48
CA SER A 118 -26.99 1.33 -24.51
C SER A 118 -27.27 0.95 -25.96
N ASP A 119 -27.42 -0.34 -26.25
CA ASP A 119 -27.87 -0.93 -27.54
C ASP A 119 -27.87 0.05 -28.73
N LEU A 120 -26.74 0.10 -29.44
CA LEU A 120 -26.55 0.97 -30.59
C LEU A 120 -26.66 0.16 -31.90
N PRO A 121 -27.37 0.67 -32.92
CA PRO A 121 -27.37 0.07 -34.25
C PRO A 121 -25.96 0.00 -34.85
N GLU A 122 -25.68 -1.05 -35.61
CA GLU A 122 -24.36 -1.27 -36.22
C GLU A 122 -23.93 -0.10 -37.14
N SER A 123 -24.90 0.55 -37.80
CA SER A 123 -24.67 1.68 -38.71
C SER A 123 -23.96 2.86 -38.05
N VAL A 124 -24.14 3.04 -36.74
CA VAL A 124 -23.50 4.11 -35.96
C VAL A 124 -21.98 4.08 -36.12
N PHE A 125 -21.40 2.88 -36.12
CA PHE A 125 -19.95 2.66 -36.07
C PHE A 125 -19.27 2.69 -37.45
N SER A 126 -20.02 2.99 -38.52
CA SER A 126 -19.45 3.19 -39.85
C SER A 126 -18.37 4.29 -39.83
N GLY A 127 -17.29 4.09 -40.57
CA GLY A 127 -16.15 5.03 -40.62
C GLY A 127 -15.04 4.77 -39.59
N LEU A 128 -15.21 3.81 -38.66
CA LEU A 128 -14.25 3.54 -37.59
C LEU A 128 -13.15 2.51 -37.93
N GLY A 129 -12.97 2.12 -39.20
CA GLY A 129 -12.03 1.05 -39.61
C GLY A 129 -10.54 1.26 -39.29
N ARG A 130 -10.14 2.49 -38.93
CA ARG A 130 -8.76 2.85 -38.52
C ARG A 130 -8.56 2.86 -37.00
N THR A 131 -9.61 2.61 -36.23
CA THR A 131 -9.58 2.68 -34.77
C THR A 131 -8.69 1.57 -34.21
N GLU A 132 -7.69 1.96 -33.42
CA GLU A 132 -6.80 1.05 -32.69
C GLU A 132 -7.11 1.01 -31.19
N SER A 133 -7.78 2.03 -30.65
CA SER A 133 -8.22 2.06 -29.26
C SER A 133 -9.67 2.49 -29.18
N PHE A 134 -10.49 1.66 -28.55
CA PHE A 134 -11.91 1.91 -28.39
C PHE A 134 -12.32 1.73 -26.93
N SER A 135 -13.04 2.71 -26.38
CA SER A 135 -13.60 2.63 -25.04
C SER A 135 -15.06 3.06 -25.02
N LEU A 136 -15.89 2.18 -24.46
CA LEU A 136 -17.29 2.42 -24.12
C LEU A 136 -17.50 2.37 -22.61
N ALA A 137 -16.44 2.60 -21.82
CA ALA A 137 -16.55 2.52 -20.37
C ALA A 137 -17.60 3.50 -19.82
N ASP A 138 -18.13 3.22 -18.62
CA ASP A 138 -19.07 4.10 -17.94
C ASP A 138 -20.39 4.32 -18.75
N ASN A 139 -20.87 3.27 -19.40
CA ASN A 139 -22.14 3.23 -20.15
C ASN A 139 -23.00 2.04 -19.72
N ALA A 140 -24.23 1.96 -20.22
CA ALA A 140 -25.25 1.01 -19.77
C ALA A 140 -25.32 -0.29 -20.61
N PHE A 141 -24.22 -0.73 -21.21
CA PHE A 141 -24.20 -1.96 -22.00
C PHE A 141 -24.30 -3.20 -21.11
N THR A 142 -25.26 -4.08 -21.43
CA THR A 142 -25.52 -5.35 -20.73
C THR A 142 -24.87 -6.55 -21.43
N VAL A 143 -24.41 -6.37 -22.66
CA VAL A 143 -23.72 -7.34 -23.50
C VAL A 143 -22.52 -6.69 -24.18
N VAL A 144 -21.54 -7.48 -24.59
CA VAL A 144 -20.45 -6.96 -25.43
C VAL A 144 -21.04 -6.53 -26.78
N PRO A 145 -20.77 -5.30 -27.26
CA PRO A 145 -21.36 -4.78 -28.49
C PRO A 145 -20.65 -5.35 -29.74
N GLN A 146 -20.80 -6.65 -29.97
CA GLN A 146 -20.13 -7.38 -31.07
C GLN A 146 -20.30 -6.69 -32.43
N GLN A 147 -21.51 -6.23 -32.73
CA GLN A 147 -21.81 -5.54 -34.00
C GLN A 147 -20.97 -4.28 -34.19
N ALA A 148 -20.71 -3.52 -33.11
CA ALA A 148 -19.85 -2.35 -33.15
C ALA A 148 -18.40 -2.74 -33.47
N LEU A 149 -17.91 -3.79 -32.82
CA LEU A 149 -16.52 -4.26 -32.91
C LEU A 149 -16.17 -4.74 -34.34
N ASN A 150 -17.13 -5.25 -35.10
CA ASN A 150 -16.93 -5.63 -36.51
C ASN A 150 -16.46 -4.48 -37.41
N PHE A 151 -16.78 -3.23 -37.07
CA PHE A 151 -16.34 -2.04 -37.83
C PHE A 151 -14.92 -1.59 -37.49
N MET A 152 -14.28 -2.22 -36.50
CA MET A 152 -12.99 -1.83 -35.96
C MET A 152 -12.01 -3.02 -35.88
N PRO A 153 -11.67 -3.67 -37.02
CA PRO A 153 -10.89 -4.91 -37.05
C PRO A 153 -9.44 -4.77 -36.55
N ASN A 154 -8.93 -3.54 -36.43
CA ASN A 154 -7.56 -3.23 -36.04
C ASN A 154 -7.41 -2.83 -34.56
N ILE A 155 -8.45 -3.02 -33.73
CA ILE A 155 -8.40 -2.68 -32.30
C ILE A 155 -7.27 -3.44 -31.61
N LYS A 156 -6.48 -2.69 -30.85
CA LYS A 156 -5.41 -3.16 -29.97
C LYS A 156 -5.76 -3.01 -28.49
N VAL A 157 -6.52 -1.98 -28.15
CA VAL A 157 -6.97 -1.67 -26.80
C VAL A 157 -8.48 -1.53 -26.79
N LEU A 158 -9.16 -2.43 -26.09
CA LEU A 158 -10.60 -2.42 -25.92
C LEU A 158 -10.95 -2.25 -24.44
N ASP A 159 -11.77 -1.26 -24.14
CA ASP A 159 -12.20 -0.94 -22.78
C ASP A 159 -13.73 -0.85 -22.71
N LEU A 160 -14.31 -1.82 -22.02
CA LEU A 160 -15.75 -1.96 -21.76
C LEU A 160 -15.99 -1.96 -20.23
N SER A 161 -15.14 -1.27 -19.47
CA SER A 161 -15.23 -1.26 -18.01
C SER A 161 -16.39 -0.42 -17.48
N HIS A 162 -16.77 -0.61 -16.20
CA HIS A 162 -17.80 0.20 -15.54
C HIS A 162 -19.15 0.18 -16.28
N GLY A 163 -19.56 -1.01 -16.71
CA GLY A 163 -20.83 -1.24 -17.40
C GLY A 163 -21.71 -2.26 -16.66
N HIS A 164 -22.59 -2.93 -17.40
CA HIS A 164 -23.51 -3.93 -16.87
C HIS A 164 -23.41 -5.27 -17.60
N ILE A 165 -22.26 -5.57 -18.21
CA ILE A 165 -22.06 -6.79 -19.00
C ILE A 165 -22.25 -8.01 -18.10
N LEU A 166 -23.15 -8.92 -18.48
CA LEU A 166 -23.51 -10.09 -17.68
C LEU A 166 -22.70 -11.34 -18.04
N ASN A 167 -22.44 -11.54 -19.33
CA ASN A 167 -21.83 -12.75 -19.88
C ASN A 167 -20.83 -12.37 -20.97
N VAL A 168 -19.81 -13.21 -21.16
CA VAL A 168 -18.90 -13.13 -22.31
C VAL A 168 -18.94 -14.45 -23.07
N THR A 169 -19.31 -14.37 -24.35
CA THR A 169 -19.51 -15.52 -25.23
C THR A 169 -18.39 -15.64 -26.27
N THR A 170 -18.29 -16.80 -26.91
CA THR A 170 -17.36 -17.08 -28.01
C THR A 170 -17.55 -16.18 -29.23
N ALA A 171 -18.72 -15.55 -29.40
CA ALA A 171 -19.00 -14.65 -30.50
C ALA A 171 -18.51 -13.21 -30.26
N ASP A 172 -18.42 -12.79 -29.00
CA ASP A 172 -18.30 -11.37 -28.60
C ASP A 172 -17.06 -10.67 -29.16
N PHE A 173 -15.93 -11.38 -29.19
CA PHE A 173 -14.65 -10.86 -29.70
C PHE A 173 -14.19 -11.57 -30.98
N HIS A 174 -15.10 -12.28 -31.65
CA HIS A 174 -14.78 -13.02 -32.86
C HIS A 174 -14.25 -12.08 -33.96
N GLY A 175 -13.14 -12.45 -34.61
CA GLY A 175 -12.51 -11.67 -35.69
C GLY A 175 -11.56 -10.56 -35.23
N LEU A 176 -11.46 -10.29 -33.93
CA LEU A 176 -10.55 -9.28 -33.38
C LEU A 176 -9.14 -9.84 -33.16
N ASN A 177 -8.33 -9.82 -34.21
CA ASN A 177 -7.04 -10.52 -34.22
C ASN A 177 -5.88 -9.72 -33.57
N PHE A 178 -6.07 -8.45 -33.23
CA PHE A 178 -4.99 -7.56 -32.79
C PHE A 178 -5.17 -7.04 -31.36
N VAL A 179 -6.14 -7.54 -30.60
CA VAL A 179 -6.43 -7.05 -29.25
C VAL A 179 -5.37 -7.53 -28.26
N HIS A 180 -4.55 -6.61 -27.77
CA HIS A 180 -3.51 -6.90 -26.79
C HIS A 180 -3.93 -6.48 -25.36
N THR A 181 -4.82 -5.50 -25.23
CA THR A 181 -5.36 -5.05 -23.94
C THR A 181 -6.88 -5.09 -23.97
N LEU A 182 -7.45 -5.85 -23.03
CA LEU A 182 -8.89 -5.91 -22.81
C LEU A 182 -9.21 -5.56 -21.36
N LEU A 183 -10.07 -4.55 -21.19
CA LEU A 183 -10.58 -4.12 -19.89
C LEU A 183 -12.09 -4.35 -19.89
N ILE A 184 -12.57 -5.24 -19.01
CA ILE A 184 -13.99 -5.54 -18.80
C ILE A 184 -14.33 -5.53 -17.29
N ASN A 185 -13.54 -4.80 -16.51
CA ASN A 185 -13.68 -4.70 -15.06
C ASN A 185 -14.84 -3.81 -14.64
N ASN A 186 -15.31 -3.95 -13.41
CA ASN A 186 -16.50 -3.24 -12.92
C ASN A 186 -17.71 -3.48 -13.82
N ASN A 187 -18.02 -4.76 -14.07
CA ASN A 187 -19.24 -5.19 -14.74
C ASN A 187 -19.96 -6.20 -13.83
N ASN A 188 -20.97 -6.88 -14.37
CA ASN A 188 -21.72 -7.93 -13.68
C ASN A 188 -21.41 -9.31 -14.30
N VAL A 189 -20.19 -9.51 -14.80
CA VAL A 189 -19.84 -10.72 -15.54
C VAL A 189 -19.87 -11.91 -14.59
N SER A 190 -20.75 -12.86 -14.86
CA SER A 190 -20.93 -14.08 -14.06
C SER A 190 -20.53 -15.35 -14.82
N LEU A 191 -20.59 -15.31 -16.16
CA LEU A 191 -20.29 -16.43 -17.04
C LEU A 191 -19.28 -16.03 -18.13
N LEU A 192 -18.22 -16.82 -18.23
CA LEU A 192 -17.25 -16.80 -19.34
C LEU A 192 -17.34 -18.11 -20.11
N GLU A 193 -17.61 -18.06 -21.40
CA GLU A 193 -17.52 -19.24 -22.26
C GLU A 193 -16.05 -19.63 -22.51
N MET A 194 -15.80 -20.92 -22.71
CA MET A 194 -14.48 -21.40 -23.07
C MET A 194 -14.04 -20.81 -24.42
N TYR A 195 -12.80 -20.31 -24.49
CA TYR A 195 -12.22 -19.66 -25.67
C TYR A 195 -12.90 -18.34 -26.11
N CYS A 196 -13.63 -17.67 -25.22
CA CYS A 196 -14.26 -16.39 -25.55
C CYS A 196 -13.27 -15.23 -25.76
N LEU A 197 -12.07 -15.32 -25.17
CA LEU A 197 -11.11 -14.23 -25.17
C LEU A 197 -10.11 -14.30 -26.35
N PRO A 198 -9.69 -13.15 -26.92
CA PRO A 198 -8.66 -13.13 -27.97
C PRO A 198 -7.32 -13.72 -27.52
N SER A 199 -6.73 -14.61 -28.32
CA SER A 199 -5.46 -15.27 -28.00
C SER A 199 -4.23 -14.35 -28.03
N THR A 200 -4.37 -13.14 -28.59
CA THR A 200 -3.31 -12.12 -28.68
C THR A 200 -3.20 -11.24 -27.43
N LEU A 201 -4.03 -11.50 -26.41
CA LEU A 201 -4.03 -10.74 -25.18
C LEU A 201 -2.69 -10.79 -24.45
N VAL A 202 -2.26 -9.59 -24.06
CA VAL A 202 -1.07 -9.33 -23.25
C VAL A 202 -1.49 -8.80 -21.88
N LYS A 203 -2.55 -7.99 -21.82
CA LYS A 203 -3.14 -7.46 -20.59
C LYS A 203 -4.64 -7.71 -20.56
N LEU A 204 -5.10 -8.31 -19.47
CA LEU A 204 -6.50 -8.60 -19.22
C LEU A 204 -6.91 -8.09 -17.84
N HIS A 205 -7.93 -7.25 -17.79
CA HIS A 205 -8.54 -6.82 -16.54
C HIS A 205 -10.02 -7.22 -16.50
N ILE A 206 -10.32 -8.24 -15.69
CA ILE A 206 -11.68 -8.76 -15.44
C ILE A 206 -12.09 -8.67 -13.97
N GLY A 207 -11.30 -7.98 -13.14
CA GLY A 207 -11.64 -7.75 -11.74
C GLY A 207 -12.94 -6.95 -11.52
N MET A 208 -13.47 -6.98 -10.29
CA MET A 208 -14.73 -6.32 -9.91
C MET A 208 -15.89 -6.82 -10.78
N ASN A 209 -16.11 -8.13 -10.75
CA ASN A 209 -17.18 -8.84 -11.45
C ASN A 209 -17.77 -9.94 -10.52
N GLU A 210 -18.62 -10.81 -11.04
CA GLU A 210 -19.29 -11.89 -10.29
C GLU A 210 -18.79 -13.28 -10.71
N ILE A 211 -17.55 -13.37 -11.21
CA ILE A 211 -17.00 -14.58 -11.82
C ILE A 211 -16.68 -15.62 -10.74
N LYS A 212 -17.25 -16.82 -10.88
CA LYS A 212 -16.99 -17.98 -10.01
C LYS A 212 -15.97 -18.96 -10.58
N ASP A 213 -15.92 -19.06 -11.91
CA ASP A 213 -15.07 -19.96 -12.67
C ASP A 213 -14.63 -19.25 -13.97
N LEU A 214 -13.37 -19.43 -14.35
CA LEU A 214 -12.80 -18.89 -15.60
C LEU A 214 -13.03 -19.82 -16.80
N ASN A 215 -13.52 -21.04 -16.56
CA ASN A 215 -13.95 -22.00 -17.56
C ASN A 215 -12.84 -22.31 -18.60
N GLY A 216 -11.59 -22.36 -18.15
CA GLY A 216 -10.41 -22.62 -18.96
C GLY A 216 -10.10 -21.55 -20.02
N THR A 217 -10.79 -20.40 -20.04
CA THR A 217 -10.64 -19.42 -21.12
C THR A 217 -9.26 -18.76 -21.19
N LEU A 218 -8.47 -18.84 -20.11
CA LEU A 218 -7.13 -18.24 -20.08
C LEU A 218 -6.02 -19.20 -20.53
N ARG A 219 -6.28 -20.51 -20.67
CA ARG A 219 -5.23 -21.51 -20.87
C ARG A 219 -4.40 -21.30 -22.13
N GLU A 220 -5.04 -20.85 -23.20
CA GLU A 220 -4.42 -20.60 -24.50
C GLU A 220 -3.82 -19.19 -24.63
N LEU A 221 -3.98 -18.31 -23.63
CA LEU A 221 -3.49 -16.94 -23.64
C LEU A 221 -1.99 -16.89 -23.32
N THR A 222 -1.18 -17.50 -24.17
CA THR A 222 0.26 -17.72 -23.95
C THR A 222 1.12 -16.44 -23.93
N TYR A 223 0.59 -15.33 -24.46
CA TYR A 223 1.21 -14.00 -24.44
C TYR A 223 0.79 -13.15 -23.23
N LEU A 224 -0.09 -13.64 -22.37
CA LEU A 224 -0.61 -12.88 -21.24
C LEU A 224 0.50 -12.59 -20.22
N GLN A 225 0.66 -11.31 -19.89
CA GLN A 225 1.68 -10.80 -18.97
C GLN A 225 1.06 -10.14 -17.74
N TRP A 226 -0.10 -9.50 -17.89
CA TRP A 226 -0.80 -8.82 -16.81
C TRP A 226 -2.23 -9.34 -16.69
N LEU A 227 -2.53 -9.96 -15.54
CA LEU A 227 -3.85 -10.51 -15.26
C LEU A 227 -4.40 -9.92 -13.96
N TYR A 228 -5.52 -9.21 -14.07
CA TYR A 228 -6.26 -8.64 -12.94
C TYR A 228 -7.63 -9.31 -12.84
N VAL A 229 -7.80 -10.18 -11.84
CA VAL A 229 -9.04 -10.93 -11.53
C VAL A 229 -9.57 -10.62 -10.12
N LYS A 230 -9.06 -9.55 -9.49
CA LYS A 230 -9.45 -9.16 -8.13
C LYS A 230 -10.95 -8.89 -7.98
N TRP A 231 -11.50 -8.99 -6.78
CA TRP A 231 -12.93 -8.72 -6.51
C TRP A 231 -13.85 -9.54 -7.41
N ASN A 232 -13.72 -10.86 -7.30
CA ASN A 232 -14.59 -11.84 -7.94
C ASN A 232 -14.98 -12.90 -6.88
N GLN A 233 -15.54 -14.03 -7.33
CA GLN A 233 -16.00 -15.12 -6.46
C GLN A 233 -15.22 -16.42 -6.75
N LEU A 234 -13.97 -16.31 -7.21
CA LEU A 234 -13.14 -17.45 -7.61
C LEU A 234 -12.74 -18.26 -6.37
N VAL A 235 -12.98 -19.57 -6.40
CA VAL A 235 -12.63 -20.50 -5.30
C VAL A 235 -11.32 -21.24 -5.56
N ASN A 236 -10.95 -21.40 -6.83
CA ASN A 236 -9.75 -22.08 -7.29
C ASN A 236 -9.24 -21.42 -8.58
N LEU A 237 -7.93 -21.49 -8.78
CA LEU A 237 -7.25 -21.09 -10.02
C LEU A 237 -6.39 -22.22 -10.62
N ASP A 238 -6.28 -23.37 -9.93
CA ASP A 238 -5.49 -24.50 -10.39
C ASP A 238 -6.11 -25.06 -11.68
N GLY A 239 -5.33 -25.15 -12.75
CA GLY A 239 -5.80 -25.54 -14.07
C GLY A 239 -6.43 -24.42 -14.91
N GLU A 240 -6.57 -23.19 -14.39
CA GLU A 240 -7.20 -22.07 -15.10
C GLU A 240 -6.21 -21.14 -15.79
N LEU A 241 -4.99 -21.01 -15.26
CA LEU A 241 -4.02 -20.04 -15.73
C LEU A 241 -3.35 -20.47 -17.07
N PRO A 242 -2.73 -19.54 -17.83
CA PRO A 242 -2.07 -19.85 -19.09
C PRO A 242 -1.07 -21.00 -18.98
N GLN A 243 -1.15 -21.96 -19.89
CA GLN A 243 -0.26 -23.12 -19.89
C GLN A 243 1.18 -22.65 -20.09
N ALA A 244 2.06 -23.04 -19.17
CA ALA A 244 3.45 -22.65 -19.21
C ALA A 244 4.16 -23.22 -20.44
N ASN A 245 4.77 -22.33 -21.21
CA ASN A 245 5.64 -22.65 -22.34
C ASN A 245 6.84 -21.68 -22.34
N PRO A 246 7.86 -21.87 -23.20
CA PRO A 246 9.05 -21.01 -23.21
C PRO A 246 8.79 -19.52 -23.46
N ASN A 247 7.65 -19.16 -24.06
CA ASN A 247 7.25 -17.78 -24.34
C ASN A 247 6.38 -17.17 -23.23
N THR A 248 5.89 -17.96 -22.26
CA THR A 248 5.06 -17.45 -21.17
C THR A 248 5.85 -16.48 -20.30
N LYS A 249 5.39 -15.23 -20.25
CA LYS A 249 6.03 -14.14 -19.49
C LYS A 249 5.01 -13.45 -18.59
N MET A 250 4.33 -14.21 -17.74
CA MET A 250 3.49 -13.62 -16.71
C MET A 250 4.34 -12.73 -15.80
N LEU A 251 4.01 -11.44 -15.74
CA LEU A 251 4.70 -10.42 -14.93
C LEU A 251 3.88 -10.06 -13.69
N LEU A 252 2.55 -10.04 -13.81
CA LEU A 252 1.65 -9.65 -12.72
C LEU A 252 0.41 -10.53 -12.70
N LEU A 253 0.11 -11.06 -11.52
CA LEU A 253 -1.17 -11.68 -11.20
C LEU A 253 -1.76 -11.01 -9.95
N ASP A 254 -2.91 -10.36 -10.13
CA ASP A 254 -3.70 -9.79 -9.03
C ASP A 254 -5.06 -10.50 -8.94
N ALA A 255 -5.18 -11.38 -7.94
CA ALA A 255 -6.37 -12.16 -7.63
C ALA A 255 -6.89 -11.86 -6.21
N ALA A 256 -6.62 -10.66 -5.69
CA ALA A 256 -7.10 -10.22 -4.39
C ALA A 256 -8.63 -10.23 -4.28
N TYR A 257 -9.18 -10.33 -3.07
CA TYR A 257 -10.63 -10.31 -2.82
C TYR A 257 -11.37 -11.38 -3.63
N ASN A 258 -11.01 -12.63 -3.42
CA ASN A 258 -11.66 -13.81 -3.96
C ASN A 258 -11.88 -14.83 -2.82
N LEU A 259 -12.23 -16.07 -3.15
CA LEU A 259 -12.43 -17.17 -2.21
C LEU A 259 -11.36 -18.27 -2.37
N ILE A 260 -10.19 -17.92 -2.92
CA ILE A 260 -9.15 -18.87 -3.31
C ILE A 260 -8.57 -19.54 -2.08
N THR A 261 -8.54 -20.88 -2.09
CA THR A 261 -8.11 -21.68 -0.93
C THR A 261 -6.66 -22.16 -1.01
N LYS A 262 -6.06 -22.19 -2.20
CA LYS A 262 -4.69 -22.65 -2.45
C LYS A 262 -4.07 -21.90 -3.63
N LEU A 263 -2.74 -21.83 -3.65
CA LEU A 263 -2.02 -21.33 -4.80
C LEU A 263 -2.11 -22.31 -6.00
N PRO A 264 -2.32 -21.81 -7.23
CA PRO A 264 -2.35 -22.63 -8.43
C PRO A 264 -0.96 -23.18 -8.80
N GLN A 265 -0.90 -24.42 -9.27
CA GLN A 265 0.36 -25.12 -9.56
C GLN A 265 1.15 -24.52 -10.70
N GLU A 266 0.50 -23.78 -11.60
CA GLU A 266 1.12 -23.14 -12.76
C GLU A 266 2.14 -22.05 -12.35
N LEU A 267 1.96 -21.42 -11.18
CA LEU A 267 2.84 -20.36 -10.69
C LEU A 267 4.30 -20.79 -10.59
N LYS A 268 4.58 -22.07 -10.36
CA LYS A 268 5.95 -22.62 -10.30
C LYS A 268 6.73 -22.45 -11.62
N PHE A 269 6.03 -22.19 -12.71
CA PHE A 269 6.63 -22.00 -14.03
C PHE A 269 6.77 -20.53 -14.43
N TYR A 270 6.12 -19.59 -13.74
CA TYR A 270 6.15 -18.17 -14.07
C TYR A 270 7.39 -17.47 -13.50
N ARG A 271 8.55 -17.77 -14.10
CA ARG A 271 9.86 -17.27 -13.64
C ARG A 271 10.03 -15.75 -13.77
N ALA A 272 9.25 -15.11 -14.63
CA ALA A 272 9.26 -13.67 -14.85
C ALA A 272 8.26 -12.91 -13.95
N LEU A 273 7.51 -13.61 -13.10
CA LEU A 273 6.52 -12.99 -12.23
C LEU A 273 7.19 -11.99 -11.29
N GLU A 274 6.77 -10.73 -11.34
CA GLU A 274 7.30 -9.64 -10.50
C GLU A 274 6.36 -9.31 -9.34
N VAL A 275 5.06 -9.39 -9.59
CA VAL A 275 4.02 -9.03 -8.61
C VAL A 275 2.98 -10.13 -8.52
N LEU A 276 2.77 -10.64 -7.31
CA LEU A 276 1.67 -11.55 -6.99
C LEU A 276 0.88 -11.00 -5.81
N SER A 277 -0.39 -10.69 -6.07
CA SER A 277 -1.34 -10.23 -5.06
C SER A 277 -2.47 -11.24 -4.94
N MET A 278 -2.63 -11.80 -3.74
CA MET A 278 -3.63 -12.79 -3.36
C MET A 278 -4.30 -12.38 -2.03
N GLU A 279 -4.33 -11.06 -1.75
CA GLU A 279 -4.91 -10.49 -0.53
C GLU A 279 -6.40 -10.86 -0.38
N PHE A 280 -6.91 -10.94 0.86
CA PHE A 280 -8.33 -11.20 1.11
C PHE A 280 -8.83 -12.45 0.39
N ASN A 281 -8.19 -13.58 0.68
CA ASN A 281 -8.55 -14.91 0.18
C ASN A 281 -8.62 -15.91 1.36
N HIS A 282 -8.60 -17.20 1.07
CA HIS A 282 -8.68 -18.28 2.05
C HIS A 282 -7.48 -19.22 1.97
N ILE A 283 -6.32 -18.72 1.52
CA ILE A 283 -5.11 -19.50 1.33
C ILE A 283 -4.57 -19.96 2.68
N THR A 284 -4.26 -21.24 2.81
CA THR A 284 -3.78 -21.85 4.06
C THR A 284 -2.29 -22.18 4.07
N THR A 285 -1.65 -22.28 2.91
CA THR A 285 -0.24 -22.63 2.75
C THR A 285 0.31 -22.14 1.40
N LEU A 286 1.62 -21.95 1.30
CA LEU A 286 2.32 -21.58 0.06
C LEU A 286 2.93 -22.79 -0.67
N ASP A 287 3.14 -23.92 0.03
CA ASP A 287 3.62 -25.21 -0.49
C ASP A 287 4.82 -25.12 -1.46
N ARG A 288 5.76 -24.19 -1.22
CA ARG A 288 6.96 -23.96 -2.06
C ARG A 288 6.68 -23.64 -3.52
N ILE A 289 5.44 -23.30 -3.88
CA ILE A 289 5.02 -23.06 -5.27
C ILE A 289 5.79 -21.87 -5.87
N LEU A 290 6.08 -20.85 -5.05
CA LEU A 290 6.75 -19.63 -5.47
C LEU A 290 8.28 -19.73 -5.44
N SER A 291 8.84 -20.85 -4.97
CA SER A 291 10.28 -20.99 -4.67
C SER A 291 11.22 -20.73 -5.84
N ARG A 292 10.73 -20.69 -7.10
CA ARG A 292 11.51 -20.50 -8.32
C ARG A 292 11.22 -19.19 -9.07
N SER A 293 10.34 -18.35 -8.55
CA SER A 293 9.91 -17.10 -9.21
C SER A 293 10.89 -15.96 -8.91
N LYS A 294 12.11 -16.09 -9.44
CA LYS A 294 13.28 -15.26 -9.08
C LYS A 294 13.10 -13.75 -9.31
N GLN A 295 12.19 -13.36 -10.19
CA GLN A 295 11.92 -11.96 -10.49
C GLN A 295 10.89 -11.32 -9.57
N LEU A 296 10.32 -12.07 -8.61
CA LEU A 296 9.33 -11.54 -7.68
C LEU A 296 9.94 -10.42 -6.85
N LYS A 297 9.24 -9.28 -6.84
CA LYS A 297 9.56 -8.09 -6.05
C LYS A 297 8.50 -7.85 -4.98
N VAL A 298 7.25 -8.18 -5.26
CA VAL A 298 6.12 -7.94 -4.34
C VAL A 298 5.27 -9.19 -4.18
N LEU A 299 5.12 -9.64 -2.94
CA LEU A 299 4.19 -10.70 -2.53
C LEU A 299 3.21 -10.15 -1.50
N ASN A 300 1.91 -10.18 -1.83
CA ASN A 300 0.87 -9.79 -0.89
C ASN A 300 -0.12 -10.94 -0.65
N PHE A 301 -0.08 -11.45 0.58
CA PHE A 301 -0.96 -12.49 1.12
C PHE A 301 -1.73 -12.01 2.35
N THR A 302 -1.87 -10.69 2.54
CA THR A 302 -2.58 -10.13 3.70
C THR A 302 -4.03 -10.64 3.72
N HIS A 303 -4.60 -10.83 4.92
CA HIS A 303 -5.98 -11.34 5.09
C HIS A 303 -6.19 -12.71 4.41
N ASN A 304 -5.36 -13.68 4.78
CA ASN A 304 -5.52 -15.09 4.41
C ASN A 304 -5.60 -15.97 5.67
N LYS A 305 -5.42 -17.29 5.51
CA LYS A 305 -5.48 -18.27 6.60
C LYS A 305 -4.17 -19.05 6.74
N ILE A 306 -3.05 -18.48 6.30
CA ILE A 306 -1.74 -19.14 6.31
C ILE A 306 -1.32 -19.36 7.75
N SER A 307 -0.99 -20.61 8.12
CA SER A 307 -0.62 -20.95 9.50
C SER A 307 0.85 -21.36 9.67
N ILE A 308 1.49 -21.82 8.59
CA ILE A 308 2.86 -22.31 8.60
C ILE A 308 3.57 -21.76 7.36
N LEU A 309 4.80 -21.26 7.54
CA LEU A 309 5.76 -21.04 6.46
C LEU A 309 6.80 -22.15 6.52
N ASN A 310 7.10 -22.78 5.40
CA ASN A 310 8.17 -23.76 5.28
C ASN A 310 9.48 -23.05 4.93
N GLU A 311 10.61 -23.62 5.38
CA GLU A 311 11.97 -23.11 5.12
C GLU A 311 12.23 -22.77 3.64
N ASN A 312 11.64 -23.54 2.72
CA ASN A 312 11.86 -23.41 1.28
C ASN A 312 10.72 -22.70 0.53
N ASP A 313 9.76 -22.07 1.23
CA ASP A 313 8.67 -21.34 0.55
C ASP A 313 9.20 -20.18 -0.30
N PHE A 314 10.35 -19.60 0.09
CA PHE A 314 10.97 -18.45 -0.56
C PHE A 314 12.41 -18.69 -1.09
N ALA A 315 12.79 -19.95 -1.33
CA ALA A 315 14.18 -20.36 -1.56
C ALA A 315 14.97 -19.53 -2.60
N ASP A 316 14.41 -19.21 -3.78
CA ASP A 316 15.09 -18.41 -4.81
C ASP A 316 14.58 -16.96 -4.91
N LEU A 317 13.91 -16.41 -3.88
CA LEU A 317 13.29 -15.08 -3.94
C LEU A 317 14.23 -13.94 -3.48
N GLU A 318 15.47 -13.95 -4.00
CA GLU A 318 16.53 -12.99 -3.62
C GLU A 318 16.21 -11.52 -3.97
N TYR A 319 15.32 -11.31 -4.95
CA TYR A 319 14.89 -9.98 -5.42
C TYR A 319 13.60 -9.50 -4.77
N LEU A 320 13.02 -10.27 -3.85
CA LEU A 320 11.80 -9.86 -3.16
C LEU A 320 12.09 -8.64 -2.30
N GLU A 321 11.34 -7.57 -2.52
CA GLU A 321 11.48 -6.30 -1.81
C GLU A 321 10.40 -6.15 -0.74
N ASP A 322 9.17 -6.55 -1.04
CA ASP A 322 8.03 -6.33 -0.17
C ASP A 322 7.26 -7.65 0.06
N LEU A 323 7.18 -8.07 1.32
CA LEU A 323 6.45 -9.28 1.74
C LEU A 323 5.37 -8.92 2.77
N TYR A 324 4.11 -9.03 2.35
CA TYR A 324 2.95 -8.78 3.19
C TYR A 324 2.23 -10.08 3.55
N LEU A 325 2.27 -10.44 4.82
CA LEU A 325 1.66 -11.63 5.42
C LEU A 325 0.78 -11.26 6.62
N GLY A 326 0.37 -9.99 6.73
CA GLY A 326 -0.47 -9.52 7.82
C GLY A 326 -1.85 -10.20 7.86
N TYR A 327 -2.50 -10.23 9.02
CA TYR A 327 -3.84 -10.84 9.18
C TYR A 327 -3.89 -12.29 8.66
N ASN A 328 -2.98 -13.12 9.14
CA ASN A 328 -2.94 -14.56 8.88
C ASN A 328 -2.95 -15.32 10.22
N ASN A 329 -2.70 -16.63 10.19
CA ASN A 329 -2.66 -17.49 11.37
C ASN A 329 -1.25 -18.02 11.66
N ILE A 330 -0.20 -17.31 11.21
CA ILE A 330 1.18 -17.81 11.23
C ILE A 330 1.64 -17.97 12.67
N VAL A 331 2.12 -19.16 13.01
CA VAL A 331 2.68 -19.45 14.35
C VAL A 331 4.21 -19.46 14.32
N THR A 332 4.82 -19.92 13.22
CA THR A 332 6.28 -20.03 13.06
C THR A 332 6.71 -19.72 11.63
N LEU A 333 7.90 -19.14 11.45
CA LEU A 333 8.44 -18.79 10.12
C LEU A 333 9.47 -19.80 9.60
N ASN A 334 9.96 -20.73 10.42
CA ASN A 334 10.89 -21.82 10.05
C ASN A 334 12.09 -21.38 9.18
N ASN A 335 12.73 -20.26 9.52
CA ASN A 335 13.86 -19.69 8.76
C ASN A 335 13.58 -19.37 7.28
N SER A 336 12.30 -19.34 6.87
CA SER A 336 11.89 -19.11 5.48
C SER A 336 12.37 -17.76 4.91
N LEU A 337 12.70 -16.79 5.78
CA LEU A 337 13.09 -15.44 5.39
C LEU A 337 14.55 -15.30 4.96
N LEU A 338 15.43 -16.26 5.31
CA LEU A 338 16.88 -16.14 5.07
C LEU A 338 17.29 -15.86 3.60
N PRO A 339 16.59 -16.40 2.58
CA PRO A 339 16.92 -16.11 1.17
C PRO A 339 16.60 -14.68 0.71
N LEU A 340 15.80 -13.91 1.45
CA LEU A 340 15.18 -12.66 1.00
C LEU A 340 16.13 -11.45 1.10
N ILE A 341 17.34 -11.53 0.55
CA ILE A 341 18.40 -10.54 0.76
C ILE A 341 18.08 -9.11 0.31
N SER A 342 17.10 -8.93 -0.58
CA SER A 342 16.63 -7.62 -1.05
C SER A 342 15.41 -7.08 -0.29
N LEU A 343 14.93 -7.79 0.73
CA LEU A 343 13.71 -7.43 1.45
C LEU A 343 13.88 -6.09 2.15
N ARG A 344 12.90 -5.20 1.93
CA ARG A 344 12.77 -3.88 2.55
C ARG A 344 11.63 -3.84 3.55
N ILE A 345 10.50 -4.43 3.19
CA ILE A 345 9.27 -4.41 4.01
C ILE A 345 8.86 -5.84 4.33
N LEU A 346 8.77 -6.13 5.62
CA LEU A 346 8.23 -7.38 6.15
C LEU A 346 7.04 -7.07 7.06
N ASN A 347 5.83 -7.38 6.61
CA ASN A 347 4.63 -7.27 7.44
C ASN A 347 4.15 -8.65 7.87
N LEU A 348 4.25 -8.93 9.18
CA LEU A 348 3.77 -10.12 9.87
C LEU A 348 2.75 -9.76 10.96
N SER A 349 2.15 -8.57 10.90
CA SER A 349 1.18 -8.10 11.89
C SER A 349 -0.07 -8.98 11.94
N TYR A 350 -0.80 -8.95 13.06
CA TYR A 350 -2.06 -9.71 13.20
C TYR A 350 -1.92 -11.20 12.86
N ASN A 351 -0.91 -11.85 13.43
CA ASN A 351 -0.66 -13.29 13.32
C ASN A 351 -0.73 -13.96 14.70
N GLN A 352 -0.22 -15.19 14.83
CA GLN A 352 -0.26 -15.98 16.05
C GLN A 352 1.15 -16.35 16.54
N ILE A 353 2.16 -15.53 16.22
CA ILE A 353 3.56 -15.77 16.55
C ILE A 353 3.75 -15.62 18.06
N GLN A 354 4.30 -16.64 18.72
CA GLN A 354 4.53 -16.67 20.17
C GLN A 354 5.98 -16.37 20.58
N GLU A 355 6.94 -16.81 19.77
CA GLU A 355 8.35 -16.52 19.97
C GLU A 355 8.94 -15.99 18.66
N PHE A 356 9.80 -14.98 18.76
CA PHE A 356 10.53 -14.45 17.61
C PHE A 356 12.03 -14.39 17.90
N SER A 357 12.82 -14.85 16.94
CA SER A 357 14.29 -14.83 17.01
C SER A 357 14.82 -13.90 15.94
N LEU A 358 15.61 -12.90 16.33
CA LEU A 358 16.20 -11.92 15.40
C LEU A 358 17.19 -12.55 14.41
N GLN A 359 17.69 -13.76 14.70
CA GLN A 359 18.49 -14.54 13.75
C GLN A 359 17.74 -14.90 12.47
N GLN A 360 16.40 -14.87 12.49
CA GLN A 360 15.57 -15.08 11.28
C GLN A 360 15.71 -13.93 10.27
N LEU A 361 16.20 -12.77 10.72
CA LEU A 361 16.44 -11.58 9.88
C LEU A 361 17.91 -11.45 9.47
N ARG A 362 18.74 -12.46 9.76
CA ARG A 362 20.17 -12.42 9.48
C ARG A 362 20.43 -12.34 7.97
N GLY A 363 21.25 -11.38 7.56
CA GLY A 363 21.63 -11.19 6.15
C GLY A 363 20.65 -10.34 5.34
N LEU A 364 19.52 -9.91 5.92
CA LEU A 364 18.55 -9.02 5.29
C LEU A 364 19.06 -7.58 5.32
N THR A 365 20.02 -7.27 4.45
CA THR A 365 20.80 -6.01 4.50
C THR A 365 20.02 -4.77 4.03
N LYS A 366 18.91 -4.94 3.30
CA LYS A 366 18.07 -3.84 2.80
C LYS A 366 16.81 -3.62 3.65
N LEU A 367 16.66 -4.34 4.75
CA LEU A 367 15.43 -4.31 5.54
C LEU A 367 15.24 -2.93 6.16
N GLN A 368 14.05 -2.38 6.01
CA GLN A 368 13.70 -1.06 6.52
C GLN A 368 12.66 -1.20 7.62
N LEU A 369 11.59 -1.94 7.36
CA LEU A 369 10.46 -2.08 8.26
C LEU A 369 10.17 -3.55 8.55
N VAL A 370 10.08 -3.87 9.84
CA VAL A 370 9.58 -5.15 10.35
C VAL A 370 8.39 -4.89 11.26
N ASP A 371 7.21 -5.29 10.79
CA ASP A 371 5.98 -5.22 11.56
C ASP A 371 5.59 -6.59 12.12
N LEU A 372 5.72 -6.73 13.44
CA LEU A 372 5.33 -7.90 14.23
C LEU A 372 4.21 -7.54 15.22
N SER A 373 3.54 -6.40 15.03
CA SER A 373 2.49 -5.94 15.93
C SER A 373 1.27 -6.87 15.94
N HIS A 374 0.46 -6.81 16.99
CA HIS A 374 -0.76 -7.63 17.11
C HIS A 374 -0.49 -9.14 16.94
N ASN A 375 0.58 -9.65 17.56
CA ASN A 375 0.87 -11.08 17.65
C ASN A 375 0.69 -11.54 19.10
N LYS A 376 1.28 -12.69 19.47
CA LYS A 376 1.27 -13.24 20.83
C LYS A 376 2.71 -13.40 21.36
N ILE A 377 3.61 -12.53 20.90
CA ILE A 377 5.03 -12.69 21.16
C ILE A 377 5.27 -12.43 22.65
N ASN A 378 5.65 -13.48 23.37
CA ASN A 378 6.00 -13.39 24.80
C ASN A 378 7.51 -13.46 25.04
N LYS A 379 8.28 -13.82 24.00
CA LYS A 379 9.73 -13.98 24.08
C LYS A 379 10.42 -13.58 22.79
N LEU A 380 11.40 -12.68 22.94
CA LEU A 380 12.41 -12.38 21.93
C LEU A 380 13.70 -13.14 22.23
N SER A 381 14.43 -13.51 21.18
CA SER A 381 15.73 -14.18 21.29
C SER A 381 16.62 -13.86 20.09
N GLY A 382 17.85 -14.41 20.09
CA GLY A 382 18.72 -14.39 18.92
C GLY A 382 19.51 -13.09 18.71
N ARG A 383 20.26 -12.66 19.73
CA ARG A 383 21.15 -11.48 19.68
C ARG A 383 22.00 -11.45 18.40
N MET A 384 22.19 -10.28 17.80
CA MET A 384 22.93 -10.12 16.53
C MET A 384 24.42 -9.79 16.71
N GLN A 385 24.91 -9.74 17.96
CA GLN A 385 26.29 -9.43 18.32
C GLN A 385 27.32 -10.35 17.63
N ASN A 386 28.48 -9.80 17.24
CA ASN A 386 29.59 -10.50 16.59
C ASN A 386 29.27 -11.13 15.21
N SER A 387 28.24 -10.66 14.51
CA SER A 387 27.99 -11.03 13.12
C SER A 387 29.00 -10.36 12.19
N VAL A 388 30.20 -10.95 12.05
CA VAL A 388 31.30 -10.46 11.18
C VAL A 388 30.93 -10.51 9.69
N GLN A 389 29.80 -11.12 9.35
CA GLN A 389 29.30 -11.27 7.98
C GLN A 389 27.88 -10.70 7.88
N LEU A 390 27.70 -9.75 6.95
CA LEU A 390 26.43 -9.12 6.53
C LEU A 390 25.63 -8.51 7.69
N VAL A 391 25.84 -7.21 7.95
CA VAL A 391 25.10 -6.46 8.98
C VAL A 391 23.64 -6.32 8.53
N THR A 392 22.73 -7.04 9.18
CA THR A 392 21.30 -6.75 9.08
C THR A 392 21.07 -5.35 9.63
N ARG A 393 20.52 -4.47 8.79
CA ARG A 393 20.07 -3.14 9.20
C ARG A 393 18.55 -3.15 9.13
N ILE A 394 17.89 -2.60 10.14
CA ILE A 394 16.44 -2.41 10.20
C ILE A 394 16.27 -0.98 10.70
N ASP A 395 15.42 -0.19 10.05
CA ASP A 395 15.17 1.20 10.45
C ASP A 395 14.01 1.26 11.47
N GLU A 396 12.99 0.42 11.30
CA GLU A 396 11.79 0.38 12.13
C GLU A 396 11.41 -1.03 12.57
N LEU A 397 11.18 -1.21 13.87
CA LEU A 397 10.71 -2.45 14.48
C LEU A 397 9.43 -2.18 15.29
N TRP A 398 8.33 -2.76 14.85
CA TRP A 398 7.02 -2.61 15.47
C TRP A 398 6.63 -3.92 16.17
N LEU A 399 6.45 -3.85 17.49
CA LEU A 399 6.17 -4.98 18.38
C LEU A 399 4.97 -4.68 19.29
N GLN A 400 4.21 -3.62 19.02
CA GLN A 400 3.08 -3.24 19.84
C GLN A 400 1.96 -4.28 19.83
N PHE A 401 1.14 -4.32 20.89
CA PHE A 401 0.07 -5.31 21.05
C PHE A 401 0.59 -6.76 20.97
N ASN A 402 1.59 -7.07 21.79
CA ASN A 402 2.12 -8.41 22.02
C ASN A 402 2.09 -8.72 23.54
N ASP A 403 2.67 -9.85 23.94
CA ASP A 403 2.68 -10.33 25.33
C ASP A 403 4.09 -10.27 25.96
N LEU A 404 4.94 -9.32 25.53
CA LEU A 404 6.33 -9.22 25.98
C LEU A 404 6.41 -8.80 27.44
N GLN A 405 7.12 -9.58 28.26
CA GLN A 405 7.41 -9.25 29.67
C GLN A 405 8.79 -8.57 29.85
N ALA A 406 9.74 -8.88 28.96
CA ALA A 406 11.09 -8.33 28.95
C ALA A 406 11.75 -8.52 27.58
N LEU A 407 12.81 -7.76 27.28
CA LEU A 407 13.56 -7.87 26.02
C LEU A 407 14.78 -8.81 26.11
N ASN A 408 15.33 -9.03 27.31
CA ASN A 408 16.42 -9.95 27.64
C ASN A 408 17.71 -9.77 26.81
N GLY A 409 18.03 -8.53 26.43
CA GLY A 409 19.16 -8.16 25.59
C GLY A 409 19.02 -8.63 24.14
N SER A 410 17.84 -9.04 23.69
CA SER A 410 17.65 -9.63 22.35
C SER A 410 17.96 -8.66 21.23
N LEU A 411 17.64 -7.36 21.42
CA LEU A 411 17.84 -6.31 20.42
C LEU A 411 19.31 -5.90 20.24
N MET A 412 20.23 -6.46 21.05
CA MET A 412 21.65 -6.15 20.98
C MET A 412 22.22 -6.42 19.59
N GLY A 413 22.81 -5.39 18.99
CA GLY A 413 23.42 -5.43 17.66
C GLY A 413 22.54 -4.90 16.53
N LEU A 414 21.33 -4.39 16.79
CA LEU A 414 20.49 -3.70 15.79
C LEU A 414 20.92 -2.24 15.60
N THR A 415 22.16 -2.01 15.17
CA THR A 415 22.84 -0.70 15.19
C THR A 415 22.29 0.35 14.22
N GLY A 416 21.27 0.04 13.44
CA GLY A 416 20.61 1.00 12.53
C GLY A 416 19.16 1.31 12.88
N LEU A 417 18.65 0.77 13.99
CA LEU A 417 17.26 0.93 14.40
C LEU A 417 16.99 2.38 14.82
N ARG A 418 15.98 3.01 14.21
CA ARG A 418 15.58 4.41 14.43
C ARG A 418 14.25 4.50 15.18
N THR A 419 13.33 3.61 14.89
CA THR A 419 12.02 3.54 15.56
C THR A 419 11.79 2.18 16.19
N LEU A 420 11.53 2.16 17.50
CA LEU A 420 11.15 0.97 18.24
C LEU A 420 9.81 1.19 18.94
N ASN A 421 8.80 0.43 18.54
CA ASN A 421 7.49 0.46 19.19
C ASN A 421 7.23 -0.84 19.97
N LEU A 422 7.18 -0.72 21.29
CA LEU A 422 6.91 -1.77 22.27
C LEU A 422 5.61 -1.48 23.06
N SER A 423 4.80 -0.53 22.61
CA SER A 423 3.59 -0.13 23.32
C SER A 423 2.59 -1.28 23.45
N HIS A 424 1.69 -1.22 24.44
CA HIS A 424 0.68 -2.26 24.64
C HIS A 424 1.29 -3.68 24.75
N ASN A 425 2.29 -3.82 25.62
CA ASN A 425 2.83 -5.10 26.05
C ASN A 425 2.67 -5.22 27.58
N ILE A 426 3.33 -6.20 28.20
CA ILE A 426 3.31 -6.41 29.66
C ILE A 426 4.71 -6.27 30.26
N ILE A 427 5.52 -5.36 29.71
CA ILE A 427 6.91 -5.17 30.11
C ILE A 427 6.98 -4.55 31.49
N GLU A 428 7.67 -5.20 32.43
CA GLU A 428 7.83 -4.69 33.80
C GLU A 428 9.10 -3.85 33.99
N ARG A 429 10.13 -4.14 33.20
CA ARG A 429 11.45 -3.48 33.29
C ARG A 429 12.13 -3.44 31.93
N ILE A 430 12.83 -2.35 31.68
CA ILE A 430 13.80 -2.22 30.58
C ILE A 430 15.18 -2.10 31.23
N SER A 431 16.01 -3.11 31.07
CA SER A 431 17.39 -3.09 31.57
C SER A 431 18.30 -2.35 30.60
N PRO A 432 19.45 -1.81 31.06
CA PRO A 432 20.39 -1.13 30.16
C PRO A 432 20.87 -2.04 29.04
N ASP A 433 21.12 -3.31 29.35
CA ASP A 433 21.54 -4.34 28.40
C ASP A 433 20.54 -4.57 27.25
N ASP A 434 19.26 -4.22 27.44
CA ASP A 434 18.22 -4.31 26.41
C ASP A 434 18.38 -3.27 25.29
N LEU A 435 19.05 -2.16 25.59
CA LEU A 435 19.18 -0.99 24.71
C LEU A 435 20.62 -0.77 24.21
N ILE A 436 21.59 -1.56 24.68
CA ILE A 436 22.99 -1.47 24.23
C ILE A 436 23.09 -1.67 22.71
N GLY A 437 23.74 -0.71 22.05
CA GLY A 437 24.02 -0.74 20.61
C GLY A 437 22.89 -0.18 19.74
N LEU A 438 21.82 0.36 20.30
CA LEU A 438 20.76 1.08 19.57
C LEU A 438 21.13 2.55 19.37
N ASP A 439 22.34 2.82 18.88
CA ASP A 439 22.94 4.17 18.82
C ASP A 439 22.19 5.13 17.87
N ASP A 440 21.50 4.56 16.88
CA ASP A 440 20.72 5.26 15.87
C ASP A 440 19.24 5.50 16.27
N LEU A 441 18.83 5.06 17.47
CA LEU A 441 17.43 5.13 17.90
C LEU A 441 16.99 6.56 18.13
N GLU A 442 15.92 6.98 17.44
CA GLU A 442 15.33 8.32 17.46
C GLU A 442 14.01 8.33 18.24
N ILE A 443 13.19 7.28 18.10
CA ILE A 443 11.87 7.14 18.72
C ILE A 443 11.77 5.82 19.47
N LEU A 444 11.46 5.89 20.76
CA LEU A 444 11.16 4.74 21.61
C LEU A 444 9.77 4.87 22.23
N ASP A 445 8.87 3.96 21.86
CA ASP A 445 7.54 3.87 22.45
C ASP A 445 7.41 2.63 23.35
N ILE A 446 7.31 2.86 24.64
CA ILE A 446 7.09 1.87 25.71
C ILE A 446 5.78 2.16 26.46
N SER A 447 4.87 2.95 25.87
CA SER A 447 3.59 3.29 26.49
C SER A 447 2.70 2.07 26.72
N HIS A 448 1.73 2.15 27.63
CA HIS A 448 0.80 1.05 27.93
C HIS A 448 1.52 -0.27 28.27
N ASN A 449 2.45 -0.22 29.22
CA ASN A 449 3.16 -1.38 29.77
C ASN A 449 3.03 -1.41 31.31
N HIS A 450 3.84 -2.22 31.99
CA HIS A 450 3.86 -2.34 33.45
C HIS A 450 5.17 -1.83 34.05
N ILE A 451 5.82 -0.87 33.39
CA ILE A 451 7.16 -0.41 33.76
C ILE A 451 7.08 0.40 35.05
N ILE A 452 7.83 -0.02 36.06
CA ILE A 452 7.83 0.59 37.41
C ILE A 452 8.91 1.68 37.52
N THR A 453 10.00 1.52 36.77
CA THR A 453 11.14 2.44 36.77
C THR A 453 11.86 2.40 35.43
N LEU A 454 12.49 3.51 35.06
CA LEU A 454 13.43 3.62 33.93
C LEU A 454 14.90 3.48 34.40
N GLU A 455 15.09 2.97 35.62
CA GLU A 455 16.36 2.97 36.34
C GLU A 455 17.51 2.42 35.50
N GLU A 456 18.63 3.14 35.57
CA GLU A 456 19.91 2.84 34.92
C GLU A 456 19.96 2.84 33.39
N THR A 457 18.97 3.36 32.67
CA THR A 457 19.18 3.80 31.27
C THR A 457 20.44 4.66 31.12
N SER A 458 20.90 5.35 32.17
CA SER A 458 22.23 5.97 32.26
C SER A 458 23.44 5.09 31.87
N LYS A 459 23.32 3.75 31.93
CA LYS A 459 24.34 2.79 31.50
C LYS A 459 24.22 2.43 30.01
N ALA A 460 23.06 2.66 29.40
CA ALA A 460 22.79 2.49 27.97
C ALA A 460 22.65 3.88 27.32
N VAL A 461 23.73 4.35 26.69
CA VAL A 461 23.71 5.66 26.03
C VAL A 461 22.93 5.55 24.72
N LEU A 462 21.84 6.30 24.58
CA LEU A 462 21.07 6.45 23.33
C LEU A 462 21.30 7.87 22.79
N PRO A 463 22.38 8.09 22.02
CA PRO A 463 22.86 9.43 21.70
C PRO A 463 21.94 10.20 20.75
N LYS A 464 21.04 9.52 20.05
CA LYS A 464 20.10 10.11 19.08
C LYS A 464 18.63 10.09 19.51
N LEU A 465 18.30 9.57 20.69
CA LEU A 465 16.90 9.46 21.10
C LEU A 465 16.30 10.85 21.26
N GLU A 466 15.30 11.18 20.44
CA GLU A 466 14.60 12.46 20.43
C GLU A 466 13.24 12.36 21.13
N GLU A 467 12.57 11.21 21.00
CA GLU A 467 11.22 10.99 21.52
C GLU A 467 11.12 9.71 22.34
N LEU A 468 10.71 9.87 23.60
CA LEU A 468 10.39 8.79 24.52
C LEU A 468 8.91 8.84 24.89
N LYS A 469 8.15 7.80 24.55
CA LYS A 469 6.75 7.64 24.98
C LYS A 469 6.69 6.54 26.03
N ALA A 470 6.33 6.89 27.25
CA ALA A 470 6.19 5.97 28.38
C ALA A 470 4.91 6.22 29.17
N SER A 471 3.87 6.77 28.50
CA SER A 471 2.57 6.99 29.11
C SER A 471 1.90 5.68 29.53
N TYR A 472 0.96 5.74 30.47
CA TYR A 472 0.20 4.57 30.93
C TYR A 472 1.09 3.41 31.40
N ASN A 473 2.06 3.72 32.26
CA ASN A 473 2.92 2.76 32.95
C ASN A 473 2.71 2.87 34.48
N LEU A 474 3.62 2.28 35.25
CA LEU A 474 3.62 2.29 36.71
C LEU A 474 4.81 3.08 37.28
N LEU A 475 5.38 4.01 36.51
CA LEU A 475 6.55 4.79 36.91
C LEU A 475 6.26 5.55 38.20
N SER A 476 7.12 5.40 39.19
CA SER A 476 6.90 5.97 40.53
C SER A 476 7.88 7.08 40.91
N HIS A 477 9.11 7.04 40.39
CA HIS A 477 10.17 7.98 40.73
C HIS A 477 10.95 8.32 39.46
N LEU A 478 11.39 9.58 39.35
CA LEU A 478 12.26 10.05 38.27
C LEU A 478 13.53 10.65 38.87
N GLU A 479 14.65 9.97 38.74
CA GLU A 479 15.93 10.41 39.31
C GLU A 479 16.94 10.87 38.27
N LYS A 480 17.56 9.92 37.57
CA LYS A 480 18.63 10.13 36.58
C LYS A 480 18.28 9.50 35.24
N ASP A 481 17.00 9.26 35.01
CA ASP A 481 16.49 8.44 33.91
C ASP A 481 16.81 9.02 32.53
N PHE A 482 17.10 10.33 32.42
CA PHE A 482 17.50 10.95 31.14
C PHE A 482 19.01 11.14 30.99
N HIS A 483 19.85 10.70 31.95
CA HIS A 483 21.30 10.88 31.89
C HIS A 483 21.93 10.21 30.65
N GLY A 484 21.36 9.09 30.19
CA GLY A 484 21.80 8.37 28.99
C GLY A 484 21.18 8.91 27.68
N LEU A 485 20.33 9.93 27.75
CA LEU A 485 19.50 10.44 26.65
C LEU A 485 19.86 11.91 26.34
N PRO A 486 21.05 12.18 25.78
CA PRO A 486 21.57 13.55 25.68
C PRO A 486 20.79 14.44 24.69
N ARG A 487 20.04 13.87 23.75
CA ARG A 487 19.29 14.60 22.71
C ARG A 487 17.77 14.58 22.86
N LEU A 488 17.28 14.05 23.99
CA LEU A 488 15.83 13.92 24.20
C LEU A 488 15.15 15.29 24.12
N CYS A 489 14.08 15.34 23.32
CA CYS A 489 13.29 16.53 23.06
C CYS A 489 11.85 16.39 23.58
N TRP A 490 11.33 15.18 23.56
CA TRP A 490 9.97 14.86 23.97
C TRP A 490 9.98 13.64 24.89
N ALA A 491 9.40 13.79 26.09
CA ALA A 491 9.17 12.70 27.02
C ALA A 491 7.71 12.70 27.45
N ASP A 492 6.93 11.72 26.98
CA ASP A 492 5.57 11.50 27.46
C ASP A 492 5.57 10.50 28.61
N LEU A 493 5.38 11.01 29.84
CA LEU A 493 5.30 10.23 31.07
C LEU A 493 3.91 10.33 31.70
N SER A 494 2.90 10.71 30.91
CA SER A 494 1.53 10.89 31.39
C SER A 494 0.91 9.58 31.89
N TYR A 495 -0.08 9.66 32.77
CA TYR A 495 -0.83 8.54 33.34
C TYR A 495 0.08 7.46 33.96
N ASN A 496 1.05 7.90 34.76
CA ASN A 496 1.91 7.06 35.59
C ASN A 496 1.55 7.23 37.09
N ARG A 497 2.46 6.85 37.99
CA ARG A 497 2.31 6.99 39.45
C ARG A 497 3.46 7.82 40.06
N ILE A 498 3.93 8.84 39.35
CA ILE A 498 5.14 9.56 39.73
C ILE A 498 4.91 10.37 41.02
N GLU A 499 5.65 9.99 42.07
CA GLU A 499 5.60 10.55 43.42
C GLU A 499 6.77 11.51 43.70
N SER A 500 7.88 11.36 42.98
CA SER A 500 9.06 12.23 43.16
C SER A 500 9.83 12.43 41.85
N ILE A 501 10.44 13.62 41.75
CA ILE A 501 11.28 14.04 40.63
C ILE A 501 12.55 14.67 41.19
N SER A 502 13.71 14.19 40.76
CA SER A 502 15.01 14.73 41.16
C SER A 502 15.43 15.92 40.31
N ILE A 503 16.15 16.86 40.92
CA ILE A 503 16.80 17.99 40.21
C ILE A 503 17.83 17.51 39.17
N ALA A 504 18.29 16.25 39.28
CA ALA A 504 19.27 15.67 38.39
C ALA A 504 18.68 15.13 37.07
N LEU A 505 17.35 15.01 36.93
CA LEU A 505 16.69 14.27 35.85
C LEU A 505 17.23 14.59 34.45
N GLY A 506 17.16 15.86 34.04
CA GLY A 506 17.57 16.33 32.72
C GLY A 506 18.93 17.02 32.67
N LYS A 507 19.78 16.87 33.69
CA LYS A 507 21.04 17.66 33.82
C LYS A 507 21.97 17.56 32.60
N TYR A 508 21.97 16.41 31.93
CA TYR A 508 22.84 16.12 30.78
C TYR A 508 22.07 16.03 29.45
N THR A 509 20.78 16.40 29.46
CA THR A 509 19.89 16.33 28.31
C THR A 509 19.74 17.70 27.69
N GLN A 510 19.99 17.82 26.39
CA GLN A 510 19.81 19.04 25.63
C GLN A 510 19.09 18.73 24.32
N CYS A 511 17.84 19.20 24.23
CA CYS A 511 17.08 19.09 22.99
C CYS A 511 17.66 20.01 21.92
N ILE A 512 18.11 19.43 20.80
CA ILE A 512 18.67 20.14 19.66
C ILE A 512 17.94 19.66 18.40
N VAL A 513 17.08 20.51 17.86
CA VAL A 513 16.34 20.24 16.63
C VAL A 513 16.90 21.14 15.52
N HIS A 514 17.41 20.55 14.43
CA HIS A 514 18.04 21.28 13.33
C HIS A 514 19.12 22.29 13.78
N SER A 515 19.98 21.88 14.72
CA SER A 515 21.03 22.73 15.33
C SER A 515 20.51 23.91 16.17
N VAL A 516 19.23 23.91 16.52
CA VAL A 516 18.61 24.93 17.39
C VAL A 516 18.25 24.31 18.72
N HIS A 517 18.72 24.91 19.81
CA HIS A 517 18.30 24.54 21.16
C HIS A 517 16.80 24.81 21.33
N LYS A 518 16.08 23.78 21.75
CA LYS A 518 14.66 23.85 22.09
C LYS A 518 14.47 23.39 23.54
N PRO A 519 13.38 23.78 24.20
CA PRO A 519 13.09 23.25 25.51
C PRO A 519 12.77 21.75 25.42
N LEU A 520 13.30 20.96 26.35
CA LEU A 520 12.87 19.57 26.55
C LEU A 520 11.44 19.59 27.08
N ARG A 521 10.50 18.89 26.42
CA ARG A 521 9.11 18.82 26.83
C ARG A 521 8.83 17.53 27.59
N ILE A 522 8.35 17.65 28.82
CA ILE A 522 8.01 16.52 29.69
C ILE A 522 6.52 16.59 30.04
N TYR A 523 5.77 15.57 29.64
CA TYR A 523 4.33 15.46 29.88
C TYR A 523 4.09 14.57 31.10
N LEU A 524 3.34 15.10 32.09
CA LEU A 524 3.09 14.48 33.39
C LEU A 524 1.59 14.44 33.74
N GLN A 525 0.69 14.73 32.80
CA GLN A 525 -0.76 14.66 33.00
C GLN A 525 -1.16 13.31 33.61
N GLY A 526 -2.19 13.28 34.44
CA GLY A 526 -2.64 12.04 35.10
C GLY A 526 -1.76 11.52 36.25
N ASN A 527 -0.59 12.13 36.52
CA ASN A 527 0.23 11.80 37.70
C ASN A 527 -0.20 12.68 38.89
N MET A 528 -1.12 12.19 39.72
CA MET A 528 -1.80 13.05 40.69
C MET A 528 -0.95 13.49 41.89
N GLU A 529 0.12 12.76 42.21
CA GLU A 529 1.07 13.13 43.28
C GLU A 529 2.02 14.27 42.87
N VAL A 530 2.23 14.45 41.56
CA VAL A 530 3.04 15.56 40.99
C VAL A 530 2.47 16.93 41.37
N CYS A 531 1.18 17.02 41.69
CA CYS A 531 0.53 18.23 42.20
C CYS A 531 1.18 18.79 43.48
N ARG A 532 1.89 17.97 44.26
CA ARG A 532 2.63 18.37 45.46
C ARG A 532 4.08 18.79 45.18
N LEU A 533 4.55 18.62 43.94
CA LEU A 533 5.93 18.86 43.51
C LEU A 533 6.10 20.18 42.76
N SER A 534 5.15 21.12 42.88
CA SER A 534 5.15 22.41 42.15
C SER A 534 6.47 23.18 42.28
N ASP A 535 7.04 23.22 43.48
CA ASP A 535 8.27 23.95 43.76
C ASP A 535 9.48 23.29 43.08
N VAL A 536 9.53 21.96 43.08
CA VAL A 536 10.59 21.18 42.43
C VAL A 536 10.54 21.36 40.92
N ILE A 537 9.34 21.31 40.34
CA ILE A 537 9.11 21.50 38.89
C ILE A 537 9.51 22.91 38.47
N THR A 538 9.09 23.93 39.21
CA THR A 538 9.44 25.34 38.91
C THR A 538 10.96 25.54 38.93
N ASN A 539 11.66 24.96 39.92
CA ASN A 539 13.12 25.00 39.99
C ASN A 539 13.78 24.28 38.80
N LEU A 540 13.26 23.13 38.39
CA LEU A 540 13.75 22.38 37.22
C LEU A 540 13.57 23.15 35.92
N GLN A 541 12.42 23.81 35.73
CA GLN A 541 12.14 24.65 34.55
C GLN A 541 13.14 25.81 34.45
N ALA A 542 13.50 26.42 35.59
CA ALA A 542 14.47 27.50 35.64
C ALA A 542 15.92 27.05 35.35
N GLN A 543 16.27 25.80 35.63
CA GLN A 543 17.66 25.30 35.54
C GLN A 543 18.00 24.61 34.21
N ASN A 544 17.08 23.85 33.60
CA ASN A 544 17.43 22.88 32.54
C ASN A 544 16.77 23.15 31.18
N ASN A 545 16.32 24.38 30.88
CA ASN A 545 15.56 24.69 29.65
C ASN A 545 14.52 23.59 29.34
N THR A 546 13.68 23.29 30.32
CA THR A 546 12.73 22.18 30.30
C THR A 546 11.33 22.74 30.54
N GLU A 547 10.35 22.27 29.78
CA GLU A 547 8.94 22.60 29.90
C GLU A 547 8.20 21.38 30.46
N PHE A 548 7.55 21.54 31.61
CA PHE A 548 6.71 20.50 32.20
C PHE A 548 5.24 20.79 31.93
N TYR A 549 4.51 19.78 31.49
CA TYR A 549 3.07 19.82 31.31
C TYR A 549 2.42 18.94 32.38
N THR A 550 2.01 19.56 33.49
CA THR A 550 1.46 18.88 34.68
C THR A 550 -0.06 18.70 34.59
N PRO A 551 -0.69 17.93 35.49
CA PRO A 551 -2.14 17.93 35.65
C PRO A 551 -2.69 19.35 35.88
N SER A 552 -3.94 19.58 35.49
CA SER A 552 -4.60 20.88 35.66
C SER A 552 -4.84 21.23 37.13
N ASN A 553 -4.99 22.53 37.45
CA ASN A 553 -5.29 22.97 38.82
C ASN A 553 -6.60 22.37 39.35
N GLU A 554 -7.60 22.17 38.49
CA GLU A 554 -8.86 21.52 38.85
C GLU A 554 -8.65 20.05 39.22
N GLU A 555 -7.84 19.33 38.45
CA GLU A 555 -7.46 17.94 38.75
C GLU A 555 -6.69 17.85 40.08
N CYS A 556 -5.71 18.74 40.29
CA CYS A 556 -4.91 18.77 41.51
C CYS A 556 -5.74 19.08 42.77
N THR A 557 -6.63 20.08 42.70
CA THR A 557 -7.50 20.44 43.83
C THR A 557 -8.50 19.33 44.15
N ALA A 558 -9.07 18.68 43.14
CA ALA A 558 -9.96 17.53 43.32
C ALA A 558 -9.26 16.34 44.00
N ASN A 559 -8.00 16.06 43.66
CA ASN A 559 -7.23 14.98 44.29
C ASN A 559 -6.89 15.27 45.75
N LEU A 560 -6.40 16.47 46.04
CA LEU A 560 -6.08 16.89 47.41
C LEU A 560 -7.33 16.84 48.31
N ALA A 561 -8.49 17.25 47.78
CA ALA A 561 -9.77 17.13 48.48
C ALA A 561 -10.13 15.66 48.78
N LYS A 562 -9.97 14.75 47.82
CA LYS A 562 -10.19 13.30 48.02
C LYS A 562 -9.28 12.71 49.10
N GLN A 563 -7.99 13.02 49.06
CA GLN A 563 -7.03 12.51 50.04
C GLN A 563 -7.29 13.02 51.45
N SER A 564 -7.66 14.30 51.58
CA SER A 564 -8.05 14.87 52.87
C SER A 564 -9.31 14.21 53.45
N GLN A 565 -10.31 13.87 52.63
CA GLN A 565 -11.47 13.09 53.09
C GLN A 565 -11.11 11.67 53.55
N ILE A 566 -10.20 10.99 52.84
CA ILE A 566 -9.72 9.64 53.21
C ILE A 566 -8.94 9.69 54.54
N ALA A 567 -8.08 10.71 54.73
CA ALA A 567 -7.32 10.89 55.97
C ALA A 567 -8.23 11.19 57.18
N VAL A 568 -9.30 11.96 56.98
CA VAL A 568 -10.31 12.21 58.02
C VAL A 568 -11.06 10.92 58.38
N LEU A 569 -11.46 10.12 57.39
CA LEU A 569 -12.14 8.84 57.62
C LEU A 569 -11.25 7.77 58.27
N SER A 570 -9.95 7.73 57.95
CA SER A 570 -9.01 6.79 58.60
C SER A 570 -8.68 7.18 60.04
N SER A 571 -8.63 8.48 60.36
CA SER A 571 -8.45 8.97 61.73
C SER A 571 -9.69 8.76 62.62
N ALA A 572 -10.89 8.70 62.03
CA ALA A 572 -12.14 8.43 62.76
C ALA A 572 -12.35 6.95 63.13
N ASN A 573 -11.63 6.02 62.48
CA ASN A 573 -11.69 4.57 62.79
C ASN A 573 -10.64 4.12 63.82
N ILE A 574 -9.82 5.03 64.36
CA ILE A 574 -8.79 4.77 65.38
C ILE A 574 -9.20 5.39 66.74
N ALA A 575 -10.36 6.05 66.83
CA ALA A 575 -10.88 6.66 68.05
C ALA A 575 -11.86 5.77 68.80
#